data_AF-A0A660QMH2-F1
#
_entry.id   AF-A0A660QMH2-F1
#
_cell.length_a   1.000
_cell.length_b   1.000
_cell.length_c   1.000
_cell.angle_alpha   90.00
_cell.angle_beta   90.00
_cell.angle_gamma   90.00
#
_symmetry.space_group_name_H-M   'P 1'
#
loop_
_entity.id
_entity.type
_entity.pdbx_description
1 polymer ?
#
loop_
_entity_poly.entity_id
_entity_poly.type
_entity_poly.pdbx_seq_one_letter_code
_entity_poly.pdbx_strand_id
1 'polypeptide(L)'
;VSVQVAGWSAYAGVGDGYTDFNYVTLNRASNGEELDRVCTPGSDSMAPRELDPGGATNVPLYVEVVDDATTNAYAWISVDDFRLD
;
A
#
# COMPACT_ATOMS: atom_id res chain seq x y z
N VAL A 1 8.89 6.85 4.40
CA VAL A 1 8.94 6.60 2.93
C VAL A 1 7.65 7.13 2.37
N SER A 2 7.71 8.09 1.46
CA SER A 2 6.51 8.62 0.82
C SER A 2 6.27 7.97 -0.54
N VAL A 3 5.01 7.81 -0.92
CA VAL A 3 4.57 7.27 -2.23
C VAL A 3 3.28 7.95 -2.67
N GLN A 4 3.11 8.20 -3.97
CA GLN A 4 1.82 8.59 -4.56
C GLN A 4 1.02 7.34 -4.90
N VAL A 5 -0.23 7.25 -4.43
CA VAL A 5 -1.09 6.09 -4.65
C VAL A 5 -2.46 6.53 -5.18
N ALA A 6 -2.95 5.84 -6.21
CA ALA A 6 -4.33 5.90 -6.68
C ALA A 6 -4.88 4.48 -6.86
N GLY A 7 -6.20 4.34 -6.86
CA GLY A 7 -6.87 3.06 -7.04
C GLY A 7 -7.97 2.78 -6.02
N TRP A 8 -8.48 1.55 -6.06
CA TRP A 8 -9.55 1.05 -5.21
C TRP A 8 -9.09 -0.18 -4.43
N SER A 9 -9.14 -0.08 -3.10
CA SER A 9 -8.64 -1.12 -2.20
C SER A 9 -9.60 -2.30 -2.11
N ALA A 10 -10.89 -2.05 -2.32
CA ALA A 10 -11.94 -3.06 -2.30
C ALA A 10 -12.91 -2.89 -3.47
N TYR A 11 -13.67 -3.94 -3.77
CA TYR A 11 -14.73 -3.86 -4.77
C TYR A 11 -15.89 -2.98 -4.29
N ALA A 12 -16.61 -2.37 -5.23
CA ALA A 12 -17.82 -1.62 -4.91
C ALA A 12 -18.85 -2.48 -4.18
N GLY A 13 -19.41 -1.96 -3.08
CA GLY A 13 -20.48 -2.62 -2.31
C GLY A 13 -20.02 -3.65 -1.27
N VAL A 14 -18.71 -3.85 -1.10
CA VAL A 14 -18.15 -4.77 -0.07
C VAL A 14 -18.03 -4.09 1.31
N GLY A 15 -18.31 -2.78 1.37
CA GLY A 15 -18.23 -1.98 2.59
C GLY A 15 -16.79 -1.70 2.99
N ASP A 16 -16.63 -0.66 3.80
CA ASP A 16 -15.38 -0.01 4.22
C ASP A 16 -14.49 -0.92 5.10
N GLY A 17 -14.89 -2.17 5.29
CA GLY A 17 -14.52 -2.98 6.44
C GLY A 17 -13.57 -4.13 6.18
N TYR A 18 -13.59 -4.81 5.04
CA TYR A 18 -12.81 -6.04 4.91
C TYR A 18 -12.27 -6.30 3.52
N THR A 19 -10.97 -6.61 3.52
CA THR A 19 -10.03 -6.88 2.42
C THR A 19 -9.67 -5.69 1.57
N ASP A 20 -8.76 -4.85 2.10
CA ASP A 20 -7.91 -4.01 1.26
C ASP A 20 -7.01 -4.93 0.43
N PHE A 21 -7.43 -5.21 -0.80
CA PHE A 21 -6.70 -6.00 -1.79
C PHE A 21 -5.51 -5.23 -2.35
N ASN A 22 -5.65 -3.91 -2.46
CA ASN A 22 -4.68 -3.05 -3.14
C ASN A 22 -4.03 -2.09 -2.15
N TYR A 23 -2.75 -2.34 -1.87
CA TYR A 23 -2.00 -1.62 -0.85
C TYR A 23 -0.49 -1.61 -1.12
N VAL A 24 0.21 -0.73 -0.43
CA VAL A 24 1.67 -0.67 -0.39
C VAL A 24 2.12 -0.91 1.04
N THR A 25 3.13 -1.76 1.24
CA THR A 25 3.70 -2.05 2.56
C THR A 25 5.17 -1.66 2.63
N LEU A 26 5.61 -1.36 3.85
CA LEU A 26 7.02 -1.25 4.20
C LEU A 26 7.39 -2.43 5.10
N ASN A 27 8.47 -3.14 4.77
CA ASN A 27 8.79 -4.40 5.42
C ASN A 27 10.27 -4.47 5.83
N ARG A 28 10.56 -5.21 6.91
CA ARG A 28 11.93 -5.58 7.27
C ARG A 28 12.47 -6.61 6.29
N ALA A 29 13.61 -6.31 5.66
CA ALA A 29 14.22 -7.24 4.71
C ALA A 29 14.73 -8.55 5.34
N SER A 30 15.01 -8.56 6.65
CA SER A 30 15.57 -9.73 7.33
C SER A 30 14.57 -10.87 7.55
N ASN A 31 13.28 -10.56 7.71
CA ASN A 31 12.26 -11.50 8.12
C ASN A 31 10.90 -11.30 7.42
N GLY A 32 10.76 -10.29 6.56
CA GLY A 32 9.49 -9.98 5.89
C GLY A 32 8.42 -9.43 6.84
N GLU A 33 8.80 -8.94 8.02
CA GLU A 33 7.85 -8.29 8.93
C GLU A 33 7.34 -6.99 8.33
N GLU A 34 6.03 -6.92 8.08
CA GLU A 34 5.31 -5.70 7.72
C GLU A 34 5.37 -4.70 8.88
N LEU A 35 5.96 -3.55 8.63
CA LEU A 35 6.10 -2.45 9.58
C LEU A 35 4.94 -1.46 9.48
N ASP A 36 4.49 -1.19 8.26
CA ASP A 36 3.38 -0.30 7.98
C ASP A 36 2.74 -0.61 6.62
N ARG A 37 1.50 -0.15 6.45
CA ARG A 37 0.65 -0.37 5.28
C ARG A 37 -0.19 0.85 4.97
N VAL A 38 -0.28 1.17 3.69
CA VAL A 38 -1.23 2.17 3.17
C VAL A 38 -2.07 1.57 2.05
N CYS A 39 -3.39 1.74 2.18
CA CYS A 39 -4.34 1.28 1.18
C CYS A 39 -4.57 2.36 0.13
N THR A 40 -4.94 1.94 -1.09
CA THR A 40 -5.35 2.87 -2.14
C THR A 40 -6.57 3.71 -1.68
N PRO A 41 -6.70 4.98 -2.12
CA PRO A 41 -7.65 5.94 -1.56
C PRO A 41 -9.12 5.74 -1.99
N GLY A 42 -9.42 4.79 -2.88
CA GLY A 42 -10.74 4.69 -3.51
C GLY A 42 -10.98 5.80 -4.55
N SER A 43 -9.95 6.17 -5.30
CA SER A 43 -9.96 7.34 -6.20
C SER A 43 -9.00 7.16 -7.37
N ASP A 44 -9.37 7.71 -8.54
CA ASP A 44 -8.52 7.81 -9.72
C ASP A 44 -7.39 8.85 -9.56
N SER A 45 -7.49 9.72 -8.55
CA SER A 45 -6.50 10.77 -8.31
C SER A 45 -5.39 10.28 -7.39
N MET A 46 -4.15 10.51 -7.80
CA MET A 46 -2.97 10.25 -6.96
C MET A 46 -3.05 11.05 -5.66
N ALA A 47 -2.81 10.36 -4.55
CA ALA A 47 -2.71 10.95 -3.23
C ALA A 47 -1.40 10.53 -2.56
N PRO A 48 -0.69 11.46 -1.89
CA PRO A 48 0.51 11.11 -1.14
C PRO A 48 0.14 10.26 0.08
N ARG A 49 0.93 9.23 0.31
CA ARG A 49 0.85 8.32 1.46
C ARG A 49 2.24 8.18 2.07
N GLU A 50 2.26 8.08 3.40
CA GLU A 50 3.48 7.88 4.18
C GLU A 50 3.48 6.48 4.77
N LEU A 51 4.62 5.81 4.68
CA LEU A 51 4.93 4.57 5.38
C LEU A 51 5.95 4.85 6.48
N ASP A 52 5.56 4.54 7.72
CA ASP A 52 6.36 4.71 8.93
C ASP A 52 7.20 3.45 9.20
N PRO A 53 8.55 3.54 9.27
CA PRO A 53 9.39 2.41 9.66
C PRO A 53 9.26 1.99 11.14
N GLY A 54 8.44 2.66 11.96
CA GLY A 54 8.17 2.25 13.34
C GLY A 54 9.42 2.24 14.23
N GLY A 55 10.40 3.11 13.93
CA GLY A 55 11.70 3.16 14.61
C GLY A 55 12.76 2.18 14.10
N ALA A 56 12.48 1.41 13.03
CA ALA A 56 13.48 0.59 12.35
C ALA A 56 14.54 1.47 11.65
N THR A 57 15.60 1.82 12.37
CA THR A 57 16.71 2.65 11.87
C THR A 57 17.94 1.78 11.57
N ASN A 58 18.73 2.16 10.56
CA ASN A 58 19.96 1.47 10.14
C ASN A 58 19.79 -0.03 9.84
N VAL A 59 18.59 -0.45 9.44
CA VAL A 59 18.31 -1.81 9.00
C VAL A 59 17.77 -1.79 7.56
N PRO A 60 18.10 -2.78 6.72
CA PRO A 60 17.55 -2.85 5.38
C PRO A 60 16.04 -3.09 5.40
N LEU A 61 15.30 -2.30 4.64
CA LEU A 61 13.86 -2.40 4.43
C LEU A 61 13.56 -2.60 2.94
N TYR A 62 12.36 -3.05 2.62
CA TYR A 62 11.84 -3.06 1.25
C TYR A 62 10.39 -2.60 1.21
N VAL A 63 9.99 -2.07 0.06
CA VAL A 63 8.60 -1.76 -0.26
C VAL A 63 8.02 -2.91 -1.06
N GLU A 64 6.78 -3.28 -0.75
CA GLU A 64 5.99 -4.22 -1.56
C GLU A 64 4.72 -3.51 -2.04
N VAL A 65 4.40 -3.67 -3.32
CA VAL A 65 3.17 -3.18 -3.92
C VAL A 65 2.30 -4.39 -4.21
N VAL A 66 1.17 -4.49 -3.53
CA VAL A 66 0.32 -5.68 -3.53
C VAL A 66 -0.99 -5.39 -4.24
N ASP A 67 -1.30 -6.24 -5.22
CA ASP A 67 -2.63 -6.44 -5.78
C ASP A 67 -3.08 -7.86 -5.42
N ASP A 68 -3.97 -7.95 -4.43
CA ASP A 68 -4.52 -9.20 -3.90
C ASP A 68 -5.99 -9.38 -4.32
N ALA A 69 -6.43 -8.70 -5.38
CA ALA A 69 -7.81 -8.79 -5.84
C ALA A 69 -8.05 -10.14 -6.53
N THR A 70 -8.69 -11.07 -5.81
CA THR A 70 -8.89 -12.46 -6.27
C THR A 70 -10.12 -12.69 -7.15
N THR A 71 -10.95 -11.67 -7.39
CA THR A 71 -12.20 -11.80 -8.15
C THR A 71 -12.17 -10.93 -9.41
N ASN A 72 -13.02 -11.28 -10.40
CA ASN A 72 -13.18 -10.50 -11.63
C ASN A 72 -14.03 -9.23 -11.43
N ALA A 73 -13.73 -8.44 -10.40
CA ALA A 73 -14.41 -7.20 -10.07
C ALA A 73 -13.43 -6.02 -10.07
N TYR A 74 -13.97 -4.81 -10.10
CA TYR A 74 -13.16 -3.59 -10.26
C TYR A 74 -12.47 -3.21 -8.94
N ALA A 75 -11.19 -3.52 -8.86
CA ALA A 75 -10.23 -3.02 -7.87
C ALA A 75 -8.87 -2.93 -8.59
N TRP A 76 -8.09 -1.90 -8.29
CA TRP A 76 -6.79 -1.70 -8.94
C TRP A 76 -5.88 -0.83 -8.08
N ILE A 77 -4.59 -0.85 -8.40
CA ILE A 77 -3.55 -0.02 -7.79
C ILE A 77 -2.69 0.66 -8.85
N SER A 78 -2.32 1.90 -8.60
CA SER A 78 -1.19 2.55 -9.26
C SER A 78 -0.34 3.26 -8.22
N VAL A 79 0.97 3.28 -8.48
CA VAL A 79 1.97 3.92 -7.62
C VAL A 79 2.87 4.81 -8.46
N ASP A 80 3.31 5.91 -7.88
CA ASP A 80 4.31 6.80 -8.48
C ASP A 80 5.17 7.45 -7.38
N ASP A 81 6.31 8.03 -7.77
CA ASP A 81 7.06 9.00 -6.97
C ASP A 81 7.46 8.50 -5.56
N PHE A 82 8.07 7.32 -5.49
CA PHE A 82 8.68 6.83 -4.26
C PHE A 82 9.85 7.71 -3.83
N ARG A 83 9.84 8.15 -2.57
CA ARG A 83 10.92 8.98 -1.99
C ARG A 83 11.33 8.51 -0.59
N LEU A 84 12.59 8.77 -0.26
CA LEU A 84 13.28 8.36 0.98
C LEU A 84 13.62 9.55 1.89
N ASP A 85 13.02 10.71 1.65
CA ASP A 85 13.22 11.97 2.36
C ASP A 85 12.82 11.93 3.84
#